data_AF-A0A9D5VFW5-F1
#
_entry.id   AF-A0A9D5VFW5-F1
#
_cell.length_a   1.000
_cell.length_b   1.000
_cell.length_c   1.000
_cell.angle_alpha   90.00
_cell.angle_beta   90.00
_cell.angle_gamma   90.00
#
_symmetry.space_group_name_H-M   'P 1'
#
loop_
_entity.id
_entity.type
_entity.pdbx_description
1 polymer ?
#
loop_
_entity_poly.entity_id
_entity_poly.type
_entity_poly.pdbx_seq_one_letter_code
_entity_poly.pdbx_strand_id
1 'polypeptide(L)'
;LIDRTPVTGSGAATTPPIEIEFSGTRCQVTADRRQILDLLLSTYENALAQNAQLHRKELELNRLNEQLSSHVEQLAISEERFRGLVQTIPDIVYRLDAEGRFTFLNNAIRHLGYDPAELLGQHFSDIIDSAQV
;
A
#
# COMPACT_ATOMS: atom_id res chain seq x y z
N LEU A 1 7.05 -57.87 11.86
CA LEU A 1 7.90 -58.96 12.35
C LEU A 1 9.27 -58.34 12.62
N ILE A 2 9.57 -58.00 13.88
CA ILE A 2 10.85 -57.36 14.24
C ILE A 2 11.47 -58.23 15.33
N ASP A 3 12.57 -58.84 14.96
CA ASP A 3 13.34 -59.79 15.76
C ASP A 3 14.09 -59.07 16.89
N ARG A 4 14.17 -59.71 18.06
CA ARG A 4 14.88 -59.21 19.24
C ARG A 4 16.05 -60.13 19.53
N THR A 5 17.26 -59.61 19.41
CA THR A 5 18.43 -60.16 20.13
C THR A 5 18.95 -59.13 21.13
N PRO A 6 19.29 -59.53 22.36
CA PRO A 6 19.79 -58.63 23.39
C PRO A 6 21.31 -58.49 23.28
N VAL A 7 21.84 -57.27 23.39
CA VAL A 7 23.27 -57.06 23.66
C VAL A 7 23.39 -56.19 24.90
N THR A 8 24.01 -56.78 25.92
CA THR A 8 24.45 -56.21 27.18
C THR A 8 25.66 -55.30 26.95
N GLY A 9 25.67 -54.12 27.58
CA GLY A 9 26.80 -53.20 27.55
C GLY A 9 26.51 -51.92 28.34
N SER A 10 26.98 -51.88 29.59
CA SER A 10 26.99 -50.71 30.46
C SER A 10 28.06 -49.71 30.01
N GLY A 11 27.71 -48.42 29.95
CA GLY A 11 28.68 -47.32 29.86
C GLY A 11 28.27 -46.21 28.88
N ALA A 12 27.80 -45.08 29.43
CA ALA A 12 27.41 -43.83 28.77
C ALA A 12 26.22 -43.93 27.80
N ALA A 13 25.01 -43.76 28.32
CA ALA A 13 23.81 -43.51 27.52
C ALA A 13 23.90 -42.13 26.84
N THR A 14 24.66 -42.04 25.75
CA THR A 14 24.57 -40.92 24.82
C THR A 14 23.41 -41.21 23.88
N THR A 15 22.35 -40.40 23.94
CA THR A 15 21.19 -40.49 23.05
C THR A 15 21.68 -40.55 21.60
N PRO A 16 21.28 -41.54 20.77
CA PRO A 16 21.81 -41.68 19.42
C PRO A 16 21.48 -40.41 18.61
N PRO A 17 22.46 -39.84 17.88
CA PRO A 17 22.23 -38.64 17.09
C PRO A 17 21.20 -38.92 16.00
N ILE A 18 20.23 -38.01 15.86
CA ILE A 18 19.19 -38.11 14.84
C ILE A 18 19.74 -37.47 13.56
N GLU A 19 19.84 -38.23 12.47
CA GLU A 19 20.18 -37.70 11.15
C GLU A 19 18.95 -37.06 10.51
N ILE A 20 19.05 -35.78 10.16
CA ILE A 20 18.00 -35.01 9.48
C ILE A 20 18.59 -34.45 8.19
N GLU A 21 17.80 -34.47 7.11
CA GLU A 21 18.15 -33.81 5.86
C GLU A 21 17.39 -32.48 5.77
N PHE A 22 18.12 -31.38 5.88
CA PHE A 22 17.56 -30.03 5.80
C PHE A 22 18.24 -29.27 4.67
N SER A 23 17.44 -28.70 3.76
CA SER A 23 17.93 -28.00 2.56
C SER A 23 18.97 -28.79 1.74
N GLY A 24 18.78 -30.12 1.60
CA GLY A 24 19.66 -31.01 0.82
C GLY A 24 20.99 -31.34 1.49
N THR A 25 21.19 -30.95 2.75
CA THR A 25 22.38 -31.27 3.55
C THR A 25 21.99 -32.18 4.71
N ARG A 26 22.72 -33.28 4.92
CA ARG A 26 22.53 -34.15 6.08
C ARG A 26 23.24 -33.58 7.29
N CYS A 27 22.50 -33.31 8.36
CA CYS A 27 23.02 -32.84 9.64
C CYS A 27 22.64 -33.82 10.75
N GLN A 28 23.57 -34.03 11.69
CA GLN A 28 23.35 -34.88 12.87
C GLN A 28 22.96 -34.01 14.07
N VAL A 29 21.79 -34.27 14.63
CA VAL A 29 21.31 -33.60 15.84
C VAL A 29 21.74 -34.42 17.05
N THR A 30 22.75 -33.91 17.78
CA THR A 30 23.27 -34.50 19.03
C THR A 30 22.66 -33.88 20.29
N ALA A 31 21.67 -33.00 20.13
CA ALA A 31 21.02 -32.29 21.24
C ALA A 31 20.13 -33.22 22.07
N ASP A 32 19.98 -32.91 23.36
CA ASP A 32 19.06 -33.65 24.23
C ASP A 32 17.60 -33.47 23.75
N ARG A 33 16.76 -34.51 23.92
CA ARG A 33 15.34 -34.53 23.53
C ARG A 33 14.59 -33.31 24.08
N ARG A 34 14.92 -32.87 25.30
CA ARG A 34 14.31 -31.69 25.91
C ARG A 34 14.69 -30.40 25.19
N GLN A 35 15.96 -30.22 24.83
CA GLN A 35 16.43 -29.03 24.09
C GLN A 35 15.81 -28.94 22.70
N ILE A 36 15.64 -30.07 22.02
CA ILE A 36 14.97 -30.13 20.71
C ILE A 36 13.51 -29.69 20.84
N LEU A 37 12.79 -30.19 21.85
CA LEU A 37 11.39 -29.80 22.08
C LEU A 37 11.25 -28.34 22.48
N ASP A 38 12.11 -27.84 23.38
CA ASP A 38 12.11 -26.43 23.79
C ASP A 38 12.35 -25.51 22.58
N LEU A 39 13.26 -25.88 21.67
CA LEU A 39 13.52 -25.14 20.43
C LEU A 39 12.32 -25.19 19.47
N LEU A 40 11.77 -26.39 19.21
CA LEU A 40 10.63 -26.56 18.31
C LEU A 40 9.38 -25.84 18.84
N LEU A 41 9.16 -25.88 20.14
CA LEU A 41 8.05 -25.18 20.77
C LEU A 41 8.25 -23.67 20.68
N SER A 42 9.44 -23.16 21.02
CA SER A 42 9.73 -21.72 20.94
C SER A 42 9.61 -21.18 19.51
N THR A 43 10.09 -21.93 18.52
CA THR A 43 10.01 -21.54 17.10
C THR A 43 8.58 -21.61 16.58
N TYR A 44 7.81 -22.62 16.97
CA TYR A 44 6.40 -22.74 16.62
C TYR A 44 5.55 -21.64 17.26
N GLU A 45 5.75 -21.37 18.55
CA GLU A 45 5.09 -20.29 19.28
C GLU A 45 5.37 -18.93 18.63
N ASN A 46 6.63 -18.66 18.28
CA ASN A 46 7.01 -17.43 17.59
C ASN A 46 6.36 -17.34 16.19
N ALA A 47 6.37 -18.42 15.42
CA ALA A 47 5.74 -18.46 14.10
C ALA A 47 4.22 -18.23 14.19
N LEU A 48 3.54 -18.85 15.15
CA LEU A 48 2.12 -18.62 15.41
C LEU A 48 1.84 -17.16 15.78
N ALA A 49 2.67 -16.56 16.64
CA ALA A 49 2.53 -15.17 17.03
C ALA A 49 2.71 -14.22 15.83
N GLN A 50 3.71 -14.48 14.99
CA GLN A 50 3.96 -13.70 13.76
C GLN A 50 2.79 -13.85 12.77
N ASN A 51 2.27 -15.05 12.58
CA ASN A 51 1.12 -15.30 11.71
C ASN A 51 -0.13 -14.53 12.19
N ALA A 52 -0.38 -14.51 13.50
CA ALA A 52 -1.48 -13.74 14.07
C ALA A 52 -1.29 -12.23 13.85
N GLN A 53 -0.05 -11.72 13.95
CA GLN A 53 0.26 -10.32 13.66
C GLN A 53 0.08 -9.97 12.19
N LEU A 54 0.50 -10.87 11.27
CA LEU A 54 0.33 -10.68 9.83
C LEU A 54 -1.14 -10.54 9.46
N HIS A 55 -2.00 -11.42 9.97
CA HIS A 55 -3.45 -11.29 9.73
C HIS A 55 -4.04 -9.99 10.30
N ARG A 56 -3.56 -9.52 11.44
CA ARG A 56 -4.01 -8.21 11.96
C ARG A 56 -3.62 -7.07 11.02
N LYS A 57 -2.38 -7.08 10.53
CA LYS A 57 -1.91 -6.06 9.57
C LYS A 57 -2.65 -6.14 8.25
N GLU A 58 -2.96 -7.34 7.76
CA GLU A 58 -3.75 -7.55 6.56
C GLU A 58 -5.14 -6.93 6.69
N LEU A 59 -5.83 -7.17 7.80
CA LEU A 59 -7.13 -6.56 8.09
C LEU A 59 -7.04 -5.03 8.20
N GLU A 60 -6.00 -4.51 8.85
CA GLU A 60 -5.77 -3.08 8.98
C GLU A 60 -5.52 -2.41 7.62
N LEU A 61 -4.68 -3.03 6.77
CA LEU A 61 -4.41 -2.55 5.41
C LEU A 61 -5.67 -2.54 4.55
N ASN A 62 -6.47 -3.59 4.60
CA ASN A 62 -7.72 -3.66 3.85
C ASN A 62 -8.68 -2.55 4.28
N ARG A 63 -8.83 -2.34 5.59
CA ARG A 63 -9.65 -1.26 6.14
C ARG A 63 -9.14 0.12 5.70
N LEU A 64 -7.85 0.37 5.79
CA LEU A 64 -7.25 1.66 5.37
C LEU A 64 -7.45 1.89 3.87
N ASN A 65 -7.32 0.84 3.06
CA ASN A 65 -7.50 0.92 1.62
C ASN A 65 -8.96 1.24 1.23
N GLU A 66 -9.93 0.61 1.92
CA GLU A 66 -11.35 0.94 1.77
C GLU A 66 -11.64 2.39 2.16
N GLN A 67 -11.08 2.84 3.29
CA GLN A 67 -11.20 4.23 3.73
C GLN A 67 -10.62 5.20 2.70
N LEU A 68 -9.41 4.93 2.20
CA LEU A 68 -8.76 5.78 1.20
C LEU A 68 -9.58 5.85 -0.09
N SER A 69 -10.08 4.71 -0.57
CA SER A 69 -10.91 4.64 -1.77
C SER A 69 -12.19 5.48 -1.61
N SER A 70 -12.84 5.40 -0.45
CA SER A 70 -14.02 6.23 -0.15
C SER A 70 -13.71 7.73 -0.12
N HIS A 71 -12.56 8.14 0.44
CA HIS A 71 -12.16 9.55 0.45
C HIS A 71 -11.85 10.07 -0.96
N VAL A 72 -11.18 9.27 -1.79
CA VAL A 72 -10.91 9.63 -3.19
C VAL A 72 -12.21 9.84 -3.97
N GLU A 73 -13.19 8.94 -3.79
CA GLU A 73 -14.50 9.09 -4.43
C GLU A 73 -15.25 10.35 -3.95
N GLN A 74 -15.25 10.62 -2.65
CA GLN A 74 -15.87 11.83 -2.09
C GLN A 74 -15.21 13.11 -2.63
N LEU A 75 -13.88 13.13 -2.72
CA LEU A 75 -13.14 14.24 -3.29
C LEU A 75 -13.51 14.46 -4.76
N ALA A 76 -13.53 13.39 -5.56
CA ALA A 76 -13.91 13.46 -6.98
C ALA A 76 -15.33 14.03 -7.17
N ILE A 77 -16.30 13.53 -6.39
CA ILE A 77 -17.69 14.03 -6.42
C ILE A 77 -17.75 15.51 -6.01
N SER A 78 -17.01 15.90 -4.97
CA SER A 78 -17.00 17.30 -4.52
C SER A 78 -16.35 18.23 -5.55
N GLU A 79 -15.29 17.78 -6.23
CA GLU A 79 -14.60 18.54 -7.25
C GLU A 79 -15.49 18.73 -8.48
N GLU A 80 -16.18 17.67 -8.92
CA GLU A 80 -17.12 17.75 -10.04
C GLU A 80 -18.26 18.71 -9.75
N ARG A 81 -18.85 18.63 -8.54
CA ARG A 81 -19.90 19.58 -8.10
C ARG A 81 -19.38 21.02 -8.09
N PHE A 82 -18.21 21.26 -7.53
CA PHE A 82 -17.61 22.59 -7.50
C PHE A 82 -17.36 23.11 -8.92
N ARG A 83 -16.78 22.28 -9.80
CA ARG A 83 -16.51 22.62 -11.19
C ARG A 83 -17.81 22.96 -11.94
N GLY A 84 -18.86 22.16 -11.76
CA GLY A 84 -20.17 22.42 -12.36
C GLY A 84 -20.76 23.75 -11.89
N LEU A 85 -20.73 24.02 -10.58
CA LEU A 85 -21.22 25.29 -10.03
C LEU A 85 -20.46 26.49 -10.60
N VAL A 86 -19.14 26.45 -10.60
CA VAL A 86 -18.31 27.57 -11.11
C VAL A 86 -18.51 27.79 -12.61
N GLN A 87 -18.71 26.71 -13.38
CA GLN A 87 -19.01 26.82 -14.81
C GLN A 87 -20.34 27.52 -15.11
N THR A 88 -21.30 27.49 -14.18
CA THR A 88 -22.63 28.12 -14.34
C THR A 88 -22.73 29.54 -13.80
N ILE A 89 -21.72 30.02 -13.07
CA ILE A 89 -21.69 31.39 -12.55
C ILE A 89 -21.59 32.37 -13.74
N PRO A 90 -22.43 33.43 -13.77
CA PRO A 90 -22.46 34.40 -14.86
C PRO A 90 -21.23 35.33 -14.87
N ASP A 91 -20.57 35.51 -13.73
CA ASP A 91 -19.34 36.29 -13.62
C ASP A 91 -18.14 35.49 -14.12
N ILE A 92 -17.17 36.16 -14.76
CA ILE A 92 -15.95 35.51 -15.24
C ILE A 92 -15.09 35.12 -14.03
N VAL A 93 -14.86 33.81 -13.89
CA VAL A 93 -13.99 33.22 -12.87
C VAL A 93 -12.81 32.58 -13.57
N TYR A 94 -11.61 33.00 -13.19
CA TYR A 94 -10.36 32.49 -13.74
C TYR A 94 -9.33 32.22 -12.65
N ARG A 95 -8.35 31.39 -12.98
CA ARG A 95 -7.17 31.13 -12.14
C ARG A 95 -5.92 31.19 -13.00
N LEU A 96 -4.86 31.75 -12.44
CA LEU A 96 -3.56 31.88 -13.09
C LEU A 96 -2.52 30.99 -12.39
N ASP A 97 -1.48 30.56 -13.11
CA ASP A 97 -0.25 30.03 -12.51
C ASP A 97 0.68 31.16 -12.03
N ALA A 98 1.87 30.81 -11.55
CA ALA A 98 2.85 31.77 -11.05
C ALA A 98 3.38 32.70 -12.15
N GLU A 99 3.35 32.24 -13.40
CA GLU A 99 3.77 32.96 -14.59
C GLU A 99 2.64 33.76 -15.23
N GLY A 100 1.44 33.80 -14.64
CA GLY A 100 0.30 34.59 -15.14
C GLY A 100 -0.48 33.92 -16.27
N ARG A 101 -0.35 32.61 -16.48
CA ARG A 101 -1.07 31.87 -17.51
C ARG A 101 -2.36 31.27 -16.98
N PHE A 102 -3.41 31.24 -17.79
CA PHE A 102 -4.70 30.68 -17.38
C PHE A 102 -4.62 29.17 -17.11
N THR A 103 -4.93 28.75 -15.88
CA THR A 103 -5.06 27.34 -15.48
C THR A 103 -6.51 26.89 -15.31
N PHE A 104 -7.45 27.84 -15.25
CA PHE A 104 -8.88 27.59 -15.22
C PHE A 104 -9.63 28.83 -15.70
N LEU A 105 -10.69 28.62 -16.47
CA LEU A 105 -11.64 29.62 -16.93
C LEU A 105 -13.05 29.01 -16.93
N ASN A 106 -14.04 29.74 -16.44
CA ASN A 106 -15.43 29.32 -16.53
C ASN A 106 -16.08 29.73 -17.87
N ASN A 107 -17.29 29.22 -18.13
CA ASN A 107 -17.97 29.43 -19.42
C ASN A 107 -18.43 30.88 -19.65
N ALA A 108 -18.45 31.72 -18.61
CA ALA A 108 -18.83 33.12 -18.72
C ALA A 108 -17.95 33.92 -19.71
N ILE A 109 -16.69 33.51 -19.92
CA ILE A 109 -15.80 34.16 -20.90
C ILE A 109 -16.33 34.07 -22.34
N ARG A 110 -17.20 33.11 -22.64
CA ARG A 110 -17.86 32.98 -23.96
C ARG A 110 -18.75 34.19 -24.28
N HIS A 111 -19.23 34.92 -23.26
CA HIS A 111 -19.96 36.18 -23.46
C HIS A 111 -19.09 37.28 -24.08
N LEU A 112 -17.76 37.20 -23.92
CA LEU A 112 -16.79 38.09 -24.55
C LEU A 112 -16.30 37.56 -25.92
N GLY A 113 -16.83 36.44 -26.41
CA GLY A 113 -16.49 35.86 -27.71
C GLY A 113 -15.31 34.88 -27.71
N TYR A 114 -14.75 34.55 -26.55
CA TYR A 114 -13.62 33.62 -26.43
C TYR A 114 -14.05 32.21 -26.00
N ASP A 115 -13.38 31.18 -26.54
CA ASP A 115 -13.49 29.83 -25.98
C ASP A 115 -12.50 29.66 -24.81
N PRO A 116 -12.95 29.22 -23.61
CA PRO A 116 -12.06 28.91 -22.49
C PRO A 116 -10.87 28.02 -22.89
N ALA A 117 -11.09 27.03 -23.76
CA ALA A 117 -10.06 26.07 -24.16
C ALA A 117 -8.92 26.69 -24.98
N GLU A 118 -9.21 27.76 -25.72
CA GLU A 118 -8.20 28.49 -26.50
C GLU A 118 -7.32 29.37 -25.61
N LEU A 119 -7.86 29.83 -24.49
CA LEU A 119 -7.19 30.72 -23.56
C LEU A 119 -6.39 29.99 -22.47
N LEU A 120 -6.69 28.72 -22.21
CA LEU A 120 -5.92 27.91 -21.25
C LEU A 120 -4.44 27.85 -21.66
N GLY A 121 -3.55 28.19 -20.73
CA GLY A 121 -2.10 28.25 -20.94
C GLY A 121 -1.59 29.56 -21.58
N GLN A 122 -2.48 30.44 -22.07
CA GLN A 122 -2.11 31.77 -22.54
C GLN A 122 -1.89 32.73 -21.37
N HIS A 123 -1.05 33.75 -21.59
CA HIS A 123 -0.78 34.76 -20.56
C HIS A 123 -1.93 35.77 -20.50
N PHE A 124 -2.32 36.19 -19.30
CA PHE A 124 -3.49 37.07 -19.14
C PHE A 124 -3.37 38.40 -19.90
N SER A 125 -2.15 38.92 -20.09
CA SER A 125 -1.89 40.16 -20.81
C SER A 125 -2.34 40.13 -22.28
N ASP A 126 -2.28 38.96 -22.94
CA ASP A 126 -2.65 38.83 -24.35
C ASP A 126 -4.12 39.21 -24.60
N ILE A 127 -4.98 39.02 -23.59
CA ILE A 127 -6.40 39.39 -23.64
C ILE A 127 -6.60 40.86 -23.27
N ILE A 128 -5.89 41.36 -22.24
CA ILE A 128 -6.07 42.74 -21.76
C ILE A 128 -5.61 43.75 -22.81
N ASP A 129 -4.52 43.47 -23.53
CA ASP A 129 -4.05 44.35 -24.61
C ASP A 129 -5.08 44.47 -25.74
N SER A 130 -5.90 43.44 -26.00
CA SER A 130 -6.96 43.49 -27.01
C SER A 130 -8.21 44.28 -26.59
N ALA A 131 -8.39 44.54 -25.29
CA ALA A 131 -9.56 45.23 -24.73
C ALA A 131 -9.35 46.76 -24.57
N GLN A 132 -8.16 47.27 -24.89
CA GLN A 132 -7.84 48.69 -24.94
C GLN A 132 -7.62 49.17 -26.38
N VAL A 133 -8.66 49.14 -27.23
CA VAL A 133 -8.74 49.96 -28.45
C VAL A 133 -10.16 50.43 -28.68
#